data_AF-A0A0S9Q1H1-F1
#
_entry.id   AF-A0A0S9Q1H1-F1
#
_cell.length_a   1.000
_cell.length_b   1.000
_cell.length_c   1.000
_cell.angle_alpha   90.00
_cell.angle_beta   90.00
_cell.angle_gamma   90.00
#
_symmetry.space_group_name_H-M   'P 1'
#
loop_
_entity.id
_entity.type
_entity.pdbx_description
1 polymer ?
#
loop_
_entity_poly.entity_id
_entity_poly.type
_entity_poly.pdbx_seq_one_letter_code
_entity_poly.pdbx_strand_id
1 'polypeptide(L)'
;MVERTDGGLAEPDPDSWYGMPRVYDRSHAEALSDALETVWAAQGRAAGAKDQAAIRKAWFDPLARGARLRAAIDSLPPVRDLVPHWDSLDLAAPLVLLVNDSRSLVSMEGHAFSQLLQQQLQAHPQASRIRLRWSDTDQADRALLDDYRSAVLTKIHSVIDLRVGGGAPLLPQAIGQILLLILNGNFGPEHALRRPSNPRDQAVVDDAVAQMVSEFAESLSPSKRGRTAGAYSLYSGYAMTEARRRLGSDLAENPVYLAVGSRQRVTDRLVADLRRRKVSAGLARQALEALIERYEVLRPSLAQYGLAQGKPSDAVQLREAFRLAWDTSGEVDG
;
A
#
# COMPACT_ATOMS: atom_id res chain seq x y z
N MET A 1 31.38 -22.39 -15.70
CA MET A 1 32.42 -21.34 -15.78
C MET A 1 31.74 -20.17 -16.46
N VAL A 2 31.23 -19.23 -15.68
CA VAL A 2 30.48 -18.08 -16.18
C VAL A 2 31.51 -16.96 -16.30
N GLU A 3 31.88 -16.62 -17.52
CA GLU A 3 32.66 -15.40 -17.78
C GLU A 3 31.80 -14.23 -17.33
N ARG A 4 32.20 -13.62 -16.21
CA ARG A 4 31.85 -12.23 -15.91
C ARG A 4 32.63 -11.38 -16.88
N THR A 5 31.99 -10.96 -17.96
CA THR A 5 32.43 -9.77 -18.67
C THR A 5 32.26 -8.59 -17.71
N ASP A 6 33.39 -8.12 -17.19
CA ASP A 6 33.47 -6.82 -16.53
C ASP A 6 32.91 -5.79 -17.51
N GLY A 7 31.69 -5.33 -17.23
CA GLY A 7 31.06 -4.22 -17.92
C GLY A 7 31.83 -2.96 -17.61
N GLY A 8 32.93 -2.75 -18.33
CA GLY A 8 33.52 -1.44 -18.50
C GLY A 8 32.41 -0.54 -19.02
N LEU A 9 31.92 0.36 -18.18
CA LEU A 9 31.05 1.44 -18.61
C LEU A 9 31.88 2.21 -19.65
N ALA A 10 31.58 2.02 -20.93
CA ALA A 10 32.15 2.81 -22.00
C ALA A 10 31.98 4.30 -21.61
N GLU A 11 32.99 5.12 -21.88
CA GLU A 11 32.87 6.55 -21.66
C GLU A 11 31.59 7.03 -22.36
N PRO A 12 30.70 7.76 -21.66
CA PRO A 12 29.44 8.18 -22.23
C PRO A 12 29.74 9.03 -23.46
N ASP A 13 29.23 8.60 -24.63
CA ASP A 13 29.30 9.39 -25.84
C ASP A 13 28.60 10.73 -25.56
N PRO A 14 29.33 11.87 -25.57
CA PRO A 14 28.73 13.16 -25.28
C PRO A 14 27.62 13.47 -26.28
N ASP A 15 27.63 12.92 -27.49
CA ASP A 15 26.58 13.15 -28.48
C ASP A 15 25.35 12.23 -28.32
N SER A 16 25.27 11.48 -27.21
CA SER A 16 24.15 10.61 -26.86
C SER A 16 23.36 11.08 -25.64
N TRP A 17 22.14 10.59 -25.50
CA TRP A 17 21.32 10.68 -24.28
C TRP A 17 20.71 9.31 -24.02
N TYR A 18 21.04 8.70 -22.87
CA TYR A 18 20.71 7.30 -22.56
C TYR A 18 21.15 6.29 -23.62
N GLY A 19 22.31 6.51 -24.24
CA GLY A 19 22.85 5.64 -25.30
C GLY A 19 22.20 5.85 -26.67
N MET A 20 21.22 6.73 -26.79
CA MET A 20 20.57 7.08 -28.05
C MET A 20 21.20 8.33 -28.67
N PRO A 21 21.31 8.42 -30.01
CA PRO A 21 21.88 9.60 -30.66
C PRO A 21 21.05 10.87 -30.41
N ARG A 22 21.65 12.05 -30.55
CA ARG A 22 20.92 13.32 -30.41
C ARG A 22 20.29 13.83 -31.71
N VAL A 23 20.56 13.20 -32.85
CA VAL A 23 20.05 13.63 -34.16
C VAL A 23 19.41 12.45 -34.87
N TYR A 24 18.19 12.67 -35.36
CA TYR A 24 17.39 11.69 -36.05
C TYR A 24 16.87 12.25 -37.36
N ASP A 25 16.73 11.38 -38.36
CA ASP A 25 15.81 11.66 -39.45
C ASP A 25 14.37 11.64 -38.92
N ARG A 26 13.51 12.52 -39.44
CA ARG A 26 12.16 12.73 -38.91
C ARG A 26 11.35 11.43 -38.83
N SER A 27 11.35 10.63 -39.89
CA SER A 27 10.59 9.37 -39.94
C SER A 27 11.04 8.37 -38.87
N HIS A 28 12.33 8.37 -38.52
CA HIS A 28 12.85 7.50 -37.47
C HIS A 28 12.46 8.04 -36.08
N ALA A 29 12.49 9.36 -35.86
CA ALA A 29 11.99 9.97 -34.62
C ALA A 29 10.49 9.70 -34.41
N GLU A 30 9.69 9.78 -35.47
CA GLU A 30 8.25 9.43 -35.46
C GLU A 30 8.06 7.96 -35.10
N ALA A 31 8.77 7.04 -35.77
CA ALA A 31 8.68 5.61 -35.50
C ALA A 31 9.08 5.26 -34.05
N LEU A 32 10.16 5.85 -33.53
CA LEU A 32 10.60 5.65 -32.14
C LEU A 32 9.55 6.13 -31.14
N SER A 33 9.03 7.34 -31.34
CA SER A 33 8.04 7.90 -30.43
C SER A 33 6.74 7.09 -30.43
N ASP A 34 6.22 6.75 -31.61
CA ASP A 34 4.98 5.99 -31.75
C ASP A 34 5.11 4.59 -31.14
N ALA A 35 6.26 3.92 -31.35
CA ALA A 35 6.53 2.62 -30.77
C ALA A 35 6.56 2.67 -29.23
N LEU A 36 7.30 3.63 -28.65
CA LEU A 36 7.42 3.78 -27.20
C LEU A 36 6.08 4.13 -26.55
N GLU A 37 5.29 5.04 -27.12
CA GLU A 37 3.95 5.34 -26.62
C GLU A 37 3.00 4.14 -26.75
N THR A 38 3.08 3.38 -27.84
CA THR A 38 2.23 2.19 -28.05
C THR A 38 2.48 1.15 -26.95
N VAL A 39 3.75 0.86 -26.64
CA VAL A 39 4.12 -0.08 -25.58
C VAL A 39 3.76 0.48 -24.20
N TRP A 40 4.00 1.76 -23.95
CA TRP A 40 3.65 2.42 -22.70
C TRP A 40 2.12 2.40 -22.44
N ALA A 41 1.30 2.66 -23.46
CA ALA A 41 -0.15 2.55 -23.37
C ALA A 41 -0.60 1.10 -23.08
N ALA A 42 0.08 0.10 -23.66
CA ALA A 42 -0.19 -1.31 -23.37
C ALA A 42 0.15 -1.68 -21.91
N GLN A 43 1.25 -1.16 -21.36
CA GLN A 43 1.56 -1.27 -19.92
C GLN A 43 0.45 -0.69 -19.05
N GLY A 44 -0.14 0.44 -19.45
CA GLY A 44 -1.27 1.02 -18.74
C GLY A 44 -2.51 0.13 -18.73
N ARG A 45 -2.87 -0.44 -19.89
CA ARG A 45 -3.98 -1.41 -19.99
C ARG A 45 -3.76 -2.64 -19.12
N ALA A 46 -2.56 -3.23 -19.18
CA ALA A 46 -2.20 -4.41 -18.37
C ALA A 46 -2.28 -4.14 -16.86
N ALA A 47 -1.98 -2.91 -16.42
CA ALA A 47 -2.06 -2.50 -15.02
C ALA A 47 -3.45 -1.99 -14.58
N GLY A 48 -4.41 -1.84 -15.50
CA GLY A 48 -5.69 -1.17 -15.26
C GLY A 48 -5.56 0.33 -14.96
N ALA A 49 -4.46 0.96 -15.40
CA ALA A 49 -4.19 2.38 -15.23
C ALA A 49 -4.85 3.21 -16.35
N LYS A 50 -5.38 4.38 -15.98
CA LYS A 50 -6.15 5.25 -16.90
C LYS A 50 -5.38 6.48 -17.37
N ASP A 51 -4.29 6.82 -16.71
CA ASP A 51 -3.48 8.00 -16.98
C ASP A 51 -2.00 7.74 -16.71
N GLN A 52 -1.16 8.68 -17.14
CA GLN A 52 0.29 8.62 -17.04
C GLN A 52 0.80 8.42 -15.60
N ALA A 53 0.20 9.12 -14.63
CA ALA A 53 0.58 9.02 -13.23
C ALA A 53 0.21 7.64 -12.64
N ALA A 54 -0.93 7.09 -13.03
CA ALA A 54 -1.38 5.77 -12.63
C ALA A 54 -0.51 4.66 -13.25
N ILE A 55 -0.02 4.82 -14.48
CA ILE A 55 0.93 3.89 -15.10
C ILE A 55 2.23 3.89 -14.30
N ARG A 56 2.79 5.09 -14.06
CA ARG A 56 4.02 5.24 -13.26
C ARG A 56 3.89 4.59 -11.90
N LYS A 57 2.79 4.87 -11.19
CA LYS A 57 2.51 4.28 -9.88
C LYS A 57 2.32 2.77 -9.93
N ALA A 58 1.71 2.23 -10.98
CA ALA A 58 1.47 0.79 -11.05
C ALA A 58 2.75 -0.02 -11.28
N TRP A 59 3.71 0.53 -12.02
CA TRP A 59 4.90 -0.17 -12.49
C TRP A 59 6.19 0.20 -11.73
N PHE A 60 6.32 1.45 -11.27
CA PHE A 60 7.56 1.99 -10.71
C PHE A 60 7.43 2.50 -9.27
N ASP A 61 6.27 2.36 -8.63
CA ASP A 61 6.11 2.66 -7.20
C ASP A 61 6.83 1.57 -6.37
N PRO A 62 7.78 1.93 -5.49
CA PRO A 62 8.48 0.96 -4.63
C PRO A 62 7.56 0.23 -3.64
N LEU A 63 6.32 0.70 -3.45
CA LEU A 63 5.29 0.04 -2.64
C LEU A 63 4.42 -0.94 -3.45
N ALA A 64 4.62 -1.04 -4.77
CA ALA A 64 3.89 -1.99 -5.60
C ALA A 64 4.13 -3.43 -5.12
N ARG A 65 3.05 -4.18 -4.86
CA ARG A 65 3.16 -5.57 -4.41
C ARG A 65 3.70 -6.42 -5.55
N GLY A 66 4.73 -7.23 -5.30
CA GLY A 66 5.33 -8.11 -6.31
C GLY A 66 4.32 -9.05 -7.00
N ALA A 67 3.29 -9.51 -6.29
CA ALA A 67 2.21 -10.31 -6.89
C ALA A 67 1.42 -9.54 -7.97
N ARG A 68 1.17 -8.24 -7.76
CA ARG A 68 0.50 -7.37 -8.74
C ARG A 68 1.39 -7.15 -9.95
N LEU A 69 2.67 -6.87 -9.75
CA LEU A 69 3.63 -6.67 -10.84
C LEU A 69 3.76 -7.91 -11.71
N ARG A 70 3.85 -9.11 -11.11
CA ARG A 70 3.87 -10.37 -11.87
C ARG A 70 2.61 -10.56 -12.72
N ALA A 71 1.43 -10.38 -12.12
CA ALA A 71 0.17 -10.49 -12.85
C ALA A 71 0.08 -9.47 -14.01
N ALA A 72 0.56 -8.23 -13.79
CA ALA A 72 0.61 -7.21 -14.83
C ALA A 72 1.59 -7.60 -15.96
N ILE A 73 2.77 -8.12 -15.62
CA ILE A 73 3.76 -8.65 -16.57
C ILE A 73 3.18 -9.78 -17.41
N ASP A 74 2.50 -10.73 -16.77
CA ASP A 74 1.88 -11.87 -17.46
C ASP A 74 0.78 -11.43 -18.42
N SER A 75 0.13 -10.31 -18.13
CA SER A 75 -0.91 -9.69 -18.95
C SER A 75 -0.37 -8.81 -20.08
N LEU A 76 0.94 -8.61 -20.19
CA LEU A 76 1.52 -7.85 -21.29
C LEU A 76 1.43 -8.67 -22.60
N PRO A 77 0.96 -8.05 -23.69
CA PRO A 77 1.06 -8.66 -25.01
C PRO A 77 2.53 -8.74 -25.44
N PRO A 78 2.89 -9.69 -26.32
CA PRO A 78 4.18 -9.68 -27.00
C PRO A 78 4.43 -8.33 -27.69
N VAL A 79 5.65 -7.80 -27.59
CA VAL A 79 5.99 -6.46 -28.10
C VAL A 79 5.87 -6.39 -29.62
N ARG A 80 6.15 -7.49 -30.34
CA ARG A 80 6.03 -7.57 -31.79
C ARG A 80 4.58 -7.56 -32.29
N ASP A 81 3.63 -7.94 -31.44
CA ASP A 81 2.20 -7.83 -31.75
C ASP A 81 1.73 -6.37 -31.68
N LEU A 82 2.41 -5.55 -30.87
CA LEU A 82 2.15 -4.12 -30.76
C LEU A 82 2.92 -3.31 -31.81
N VAL A 83 4.20 -3.63 -31.99
CA VAL A 83 5.13 -2.90 -32.86
C VAL A 83 5.91 -3.93 -33.70
N PRO A 84 5.45 -4.26 -34.92
CA PRO A 84 6.05 -5.33 -35.74
C PRO A 84 7.54 -5.15 -36.06
N HIS A 85 8.03 -3.90 -36.09
CA HIS A 85 9.41 -3.53 -36.41
C HIS A 85 10.23 -3.16 -35.15
N TRP A 86 9.84 -3.66 -33.98
CA TRP A 86 10.47 -3.34 -32.70
C TRP A 86 11.99 -3.52 -32.70
N ASP A 87 12.48 -4.65 -33.24
CA ASP A 87 13.91 -4.98 -33.21
C ASP A 87 14.77 -4.06 -34.11
N SER A 88 14.16 -3.38 -35.09
CA SER A 88 14.90 -2.44 -35.96
C SER A 88 15.03 -1.03 -35.38
N LEU A 89 14.42 -0.77 -34.22
CA LEU A 89 14.44 0.54 -33.56
C LEU A 89 15.70 0.77 -32.70
N ASP A 90 16.54 -0.24 -32.53
CA ASP A 90 17.79 -0.19 -31.75
C ASP A 90 17.61 0.40 -30.33
N LEU A 91 16.48 0.04 -29.69
CA LEU A 91 16.15 0.49 -28.35
C LEU A 91 16.91 -0.34 -27.32
N ALA A 92 17.73 0.33 -26.50
CA ALA A 92 18.51 -0.30 -25.43
C ALA A 92 18.07 0.17 -24.04
N ALA A 93 18.60 -0.50 -23.01
CA ALA A 93 18.53 0.00 -21.65
C ALA A 93 19.30 1.34 -21.55
N PRO A 94 18.80 2.32 -20.77
CA PRO A 94 17.69 2.21 -19.83
C PRO A 94 16.30 2.48 -20.42
N LEU A 95 16.14 2.82 -21.71
CA LEU A 95 14.83 3.20 -22.27
C LEU A 95 13.81 2.05 -22.27
N VAL A 96 14.31 0.83 -22.45
CA VAL A 96 13.51 -0.39 -22.47
C VAL A 96 14.09 -1.42 -21.51
N LEU A 97 13.22 -2.09 -20.75
CA LEU A 97 13.55 -3.23 -19.90
C LEU A 97 13.01 -4.50 -20.55
N LEU A 98 13.90 -5.44 -20.89
CA LEU A 98 13.52 -6.76 -21.38
C LEU A 98 12.98 -7.59 -20.22
N VAL A 99 11.75 -8.07 -20.35
CA VAL A 99 11.15 -9.00 -19.39
C VAL A 99 11.50 -10.44 -19.76
N ASN A 100 11.36 -10.75 -21.05
CA ASN A 100 11.75 -12.01 -21.67
C ASN A 100 11.88 -11.79 -23.20
N ASP A 101 12.09 -12.87 -23.96
CA ASP A 101 12.34 -12.82 -25.41
C ASP A 101 11.20 -12.20 -26.25
N SER A 102 9.98 -12.09 -25.69
CA SER A 102 8.82 -11.56 -26.42
C SER A 102 8.19 -10.33 -25.78
N ARG A 103 8.54 -9.97 -24.55
CA ARG A 103 7.92 -8.88 -23.79
C ARG A 103 8.95 -7.87 -23.31
N SER A 104 8.59 -6.61 -23.48
CA SER A 104 9.39 -5.47 -23.09
C SER A 104 8.55 -4.46 -22.31
N LEU A 105 9.18 -3.74 -21.40
CA LEU A 105 8.62 -2.59 -20.72
C LEU A 105 9.36 -1.34 -21.22
N VAL A 106 8.63 -0.28 -21.50
CA VAL A 106 9.18 1.07 -21.59
C VAL A 106 9.37 1.58 -20.16
N SER A 107 10.58 2.04 -19.86
CA SER A 107 10.93 2.64 -18.57
C SER A 107 10.43 4.07 -18.44
N MET A 108 10.67 4.72 -17.29
CA MET A 108 10.39 6.15 -17.17
C MET A 108 11.29 6.97 -18.11
N GLU A 109 12.54 6.56 -18.29
CA GLU A 109 13.48 7.15 -19.25
C GLU A 109 12.97 7.01 -20.69
N GLY A 110 12.51 5.81 -21.08
CA GLY A 110 11.95 5.55 -22.40
C GLY A 110 10.71 6.41 -22.68
N HIS A 111 9.84 6.55 -21.69
CA HIS A 111 8.68 7.43 -21.82
C HIS A 111 9.08 8.92 -21.90
N ALA A 112 10.02 9.38 -21.07
CA ALA A 112 10.52 10.75 -21.15
C ALA A 112 11.20 11.05 -22.50
N PHE A 113 11.94 10.08 -23.03
CA PHE A 113 12.56 10.16 -24.35
C PHE A 113 11.51 10.28 -25.46
N SER A 114 10.45 9.45 -25.42
CA SER A 114 9.30 9.57 -26.32
C SER A 114 8.67 10.96 -26.27
N GLN A 115 8.37 11.45 -25.07
CA GLN A 115 7.75 12.77 -24.88
C GLN A 115 8.64 13.89 -25.44
N LEU A 116 9.95 13.80 -25.25
CA LEU A 116 10.89 14.77 -25.81
C LEU A 116 10.89 14.73 -27.34
N LEU A 117 10.90 13.54 -27.96
CA LEU A 117 10.80 13.41 -29.43
C LEU A 117 9.50 14.04 -29.95
N GLN A 118 8.36 13.79 -29.30
CA GLN A 118 7.06 14.38 -29.68
C GLN A 118 7.10 15.90 -29.63
N GLN A 119 7.66 16.46 -28.56
CA GLN A 119 7.79 17.91 -28.40
C GLN A 119 8.61 18.50 -29.55
N GLN A 120 9.72 17.88 -29.92
CA GLN A 120 10.56 18.36 -31.02
C GLN A 120 9.89 18.20 -32.39
N LEU A 121 9.20 17.07 -32.62
CA LEU A 121 8.44 16.82 -33.85
C LEU A 121 7.32 17.84 -34.06
N GLN A 122 6.67 18.26 -32.98
CA GLN A 122 5.60 19.27 -32.97
C GLN A 122 6.15 20.69 -33.11
N ALA A 123 7.24 21.03 -32.41
CA ALA A 123 7.88 22.34 -32.48
C ALA A 123 8.50 22.61 -33.87
N HIS A 124 8.89 21.55 -34.59
CA HIS A 124 9.56 21.64 -35.87
C HIS A 124 8.87 20.78 -36.95
N PRO A 125 7.64 21.14 -37.37
CA PRO A 125 6.83 20.29 -38.26
C PRO A 125 7.40 20.11 -39.67
N GLN A 126 8.23 21.05 -40.14
CA GLN A 126 8.85 21.01 -41.48
C GLN A 126 10.30 20.53 -41.48
N ALA A 127 10.87 20.21 -40.30
CA ALA A 127 12.26 19.77 -40.24
C ALA A 127 12.40 18.33 -40.71
N SER A 128 13.33 18.08 -41.65
CA SER A 128 13.68 16.73 -42.11
C SER A 128 14.51 15.96 -41.07
N ARG A 129 15.16 16.68 -40.15
CA ARG A 129 15.91 16.13 -39.03
C ARG A 129 15.48 16.74 -37.70
N ILE A 130 15.40 15.88 -36.69
CA ILE A 130 15.07 16.24 -35.32
C ILE A 130 16.36 16.20 -34.50
N ARG A 131 16.64 17.27 -33.75
CA ARG A 131 17.82 17.38 -32.89
C ARG A 131 17.40 17.59 -31.45
N LEU A 132 17.83 16.69 -30.57
CA LEU A 132 17.69 16.80 -29.13
C LEU A 132 18.78 17.72 -28.57
N ARG A 133 18.40 18.95 -28.19
CA ARG A 133 19.33 19.91 -27.61
C ARG A 133 19.66 19.53 -26.17
N TRP A 134 20.86 19.92 -25.72
CA TRP A 134 21.31 19.73 -24.34
C TRP A 134 20.34 20.32 -23.32
N SER A 135 19.83 21.54 -23.58
CA SER A 135 18.84 22.18 -22.73
C SER A 135 17.59 21.34 -22.51
N ASP A 136 17.15 20.65 -23.55
CA ASP A 136 15.88 19.93 -23.55
C ASP A 136 16.06 18.56 -22.87
N THR A 137 17.19 17.90 -23.11
CA THR A 137 17.57 16.67 -22.39
C THR A 137 17.80 16.94 -20.90
N ASP A 138 18.45 18.04 -20.54
CA ASP A 138 18.68 18.43 -19.14
C ASP A 138 17.36 18.71 -18.41
N GLN A 139 16.40 19.34 -19.10
CA GLN A 139 15.08 19.59 -18.54
C GLN A 139 14.32 18.28 -18.31
N ALA A 140 14.38 17.34 -19.26
CA ALA A 140 13.77 16.03 -19.14
C ALA A 140 14.40 15.22 -17.99
N ASP A 141 15.72 15.25 -17.83
CA ASP A 141 16.42 14.58 -16.74
C ASP A 141 16.05 15.14 -15.37
N ARG A 142 15.90 16.47 -15.24
CA ARG A 142 15.41 17.08 -13.99
C ARG A 142 14.00 16.60 -13.63
N ALA A 143 13.10 16.55 -14.61
CA ALA A 143 11.75 16.05 -14.40
C ALA A 143 11.75 14.58 -13.97
N LEU A 144 12.54 13.73 -14.63
CA LEU A 144 12.73 12.33 -14.25
C LEU A 144 13.29 12.17 -12.83
N LEU A 145 14.30 12.98 -12.46
CA LEU A 145 14.88 12.95 -11.11
C LEU A 145 13.86 13.33 -10.04
N ASP A 146 12.97 14.29 -10.32
CA ASP A 146 11.89 14.66 -9.41
C ASP A 146 10.86 13.54 -9.28
N ASP A 147 10.51 12.85 -10.38
CA ASP A 147 9.66 11.65 -10.36
C ASP A 147 10.28 10.53 -9.51
N TYR A 148 11.56 10.21 -9.73
CA TYR A 148 12.29 9.23 -8.94
C TYR A 148 12.36 9.59 -7.46
N ARG A 149 12.66 10.86 -7.15
CA ARG A 149 12.70 11.35 -5.77
C ARG A 149 11.32 11.19 -5.10
N SER A 150 10.26 11.58 -5.81
CA SER A 150 8.88 11.43 -5.32
C SER A 150 8.53 9.96 -5.04
N ALA A 151 8.86 9.06 -5.97
CA ALA A 151 8.63 7.62 -5.81
C ALA A 151 9.38 7.05 -4.60
N VAL A 152 10.66 7.38 -4.43
CA VAL A 152 11.49 6.93 -3.29
C VAL A 152 10.95 7.46 -1.96
N LEU A 153 10.58 8.74 -1.90
CA LEU A 153 10.06 9.37 -0.69
C LEU A 153 8.65 8.90 -0.32
N THR A 154 7.86 8.44 -1.30
CA THR A 154 6.51 7.92 -1.07
C THR A 154 6.48 6.80 -0.02
N LYS A 155 7.50 5.92 0.02
CA LYS A 155 7.60 4.90 1.06
C LYS A 155 7.76 5.50 2.45
N ILE A 156 8.64 6.48 2.61
CA ILE A 156 8.88 7.16 3.88
C ILE A 156 7.63 7.92 4.31
N HIS A 157 7.01 8.68 3.42
CA HIS A 157 5.75 9.39 3.68
C HIS A 157 4.65 8.41 4.09
N SER A 158 4.51 7.26 3.42
CA SER A 158 3.49 6.27 3.80
C SER A 158 3.66 5.74 5.23
N VAL A 159 4.90 5.60 5.70
CA VAL A 159 5.21 5.17 7.08
C VAL A 159 4.93 6.30 8.07
N ILE A 160 5.29 7.53 7.72
CA ILE A 160 4.98 8.73 8.52
C ILE A 160 3.47 8.88 8.64
N ASP A 161 2.73 8.84 7.53
CA ASP A 161 1.26 8.93 7.45
C ASP A 161 0.58 7.84 8.29
N LEU A 162 1.11 6.62 8.29
CA LEU A 162 0.61 5.57 9.17
C LEU A 162 0.81 5.94 10.65
N ARG A 163 1.97 6.49 11.00
CA ARG A 163 2.34 6.83 12.38
C ARG A 163 1.62 8.07 12.93
N VAL A 164 1.38 9.08 12.10
CA VAL A 164 0.69 10.33 12.47
C VAL A 164 -0.82 10.25 12.29
N GLY A 165 -1.37 9.14 11.80
CA GLY A 165 -2.81 8.97 11.62
C GLY A 165 -3.35 9.40 10.25
N GLY A 166 -2.52 9.91 9.33
CA GLY A 166 -2.91 10.37 7.98
C GLY A 166 -3.34 9.27 7.00
N GLY A 167 -2.85 8.03 7.15
CA GLY A 167 -3.23 6.89 6.28
C GLY A 167 -4.72 6.52 6.33
N ALA A 168 -5.18 5.59 5.47
CA ALA A 168 -6.59 5.15 5.46
C ALA A 168 -7.05 4.70 6.86
N PRO A 169 -8.28 5.02 7.31
CA PRO A 169 -8.74 4.67 8.65
C PRO A 169 -8.73 3.15 8.88
N LEU A 170 -8.40 2.70 10.10
CA LEU A 170 -8.46 1.29 10.48
C LEU A 170 -9.82 0.66 10.17
N LEU A 171 -9.84 -0.58 9.68
CA LEU A 171 -11.09 -1.31 9.45
C LEU A 171 -11.86 -1.52 10.77
N PRO A 172 -13.21 -1.55 10.77
CA PRO A 172 -14.01 -1.80 11.96
C PRO A 172 -13.58 -3.04 12.74
N GLN A 173 -13.18 -4.10 12.04
CA GLN A 173 -12.68 -5.34 12.66
C GLN A 173 -11.37 -5.12 13.44
N ALA A 174 -10.44 -4.33 12.88
CA ALA A 174 -9.18 -4.01 13.55
C ALA A 174 -9.42 -3.14 14.79
N ILE A 175 -10.35 -2.19 14.70
CA ILE A 175 -10.78 -1.36 15.84
C ILE A 175 -11.38 -2.24 16.93
N GLY A 176 -12.31 -3.14 16.58
CA GLY A 176 -12.94 -4.06 17.53
C GLY A 176 -11.94 -4.99 18.23
N GLN A 177 -10.94 -5.52 17.50
CA GLN A 177 -9.87 -6.32 18.11
C GLN A 177 -9.04 -5.53 19.14
N ILE A 178 -8.70 -4.28 18.84
CA ILE A 178 -7.94 -3.44 19.78
C ILE A 178 -8.81 -3.09 21.00
N LEU A 179 -10.09 -2.76 20.80
CA LEU A 179 -11.03 -2.52 21.90
C LEU A 179 -11.20 -3.76 22.79
N LEU A 180 -11.21 -4.96 22.20
CA LEU A 180 -11.22 -6.22 22.95
C LEU A 180 -9.97 -6.37 23.83
N LEU A 181 -8.78 -6.02 23.33
CA LEU A 181 -7.55 -6.03 24.15
C LEU A 181 -7.62 -5.05 25.31
N ILE A 182 -8.20 -3.86 25.09
CA ILE A 182 -8.40 -2.85 26.15
C ILE A 182 -9.41 -3.37 27.18
N LEU A 183 -10.54 -3.92 26.73
CA LEU A 183 -11.60 -4.46 27.58
C LEU A 183 -11.12 -5.63 28.43
N ASN A 184 -10.30 -6.50 27.84
CA ASN A 184 -9.71 -7.64 28.51
C ASN A 184 -8.47 -7.28 29.35
N GLY A 185 -8.07 -6.01 29.41
CA GLY A 185 -6.99 -5.53 30.27
C GLY A 185 -5.60 -5.99 29.85
N ASN A 186 -5.37 -6.30 28.57
CA ASN A 186 -4.09 -6.81 28.07
C ASN A 186 -3.05 -5.69 27.91
N PHE A 187 -2.62 -5.09 29.02
CA PHE A 187 -1.56 -4.08 29.08
C PHE A 187 -0.28 -4.66 29.68
N GLY A 188 0.83 -4.60 28.94
CA GLY A 188 2.12 -5.14 29.38
C GLY A 188 2.29 -6.66 29.15
N PRO A 189 3.55 -7.15 29.20
CA PRO A 189 3.88 -8.55 28.96
C PRO A 189 3.26 -9.53 29.99
N GLU A 190 3.01 -9.07 31.20
CA GLU A 190 2.38 -9.83 32.29
C GLU A 190 0.91 -10.16 32.02
N HIS A 191 0.23 -9.30 31.26
CA HIS A 191 -1.17 -9.46 30.87
C HIS A 191 -1.32 -9.88 29.41
N ALA A 192 -0.25 -10.39 28.78
CA ALA A 192 -0.27 -10.68 27.36
C ALA A 192 -1.04 -11.96 27.01
N LEU A 193 -1.74 -11.92 25.87
CA LEU A 193 -2.41 -13.08 25.31
C LEU A 193 -1.39 -14.01 24.66
N ARG A 194 -1.29 -15.21 25.21
CA ARG A 194 -0.42 -16.27 24.70
C ARG A 194 -1.22 -17.18 23.78
N ARG A 195 -0.62 -17.52 22.65
CA ARG A 195 -1.22 -18.41 21.66
C ARG A 195 -1.42 -19.80 22.28
N PRO A 196 -2.64 -20.36 22.29
CA PRO A 196 -2.86 -21.78 22.55
C PRO A 196 -1.94 -22.65 21.69
N SER A 197 -1.30 -23.64 22.30
CA SER A 197 -0.40 -24.58 21.61
C SER A 197 -1.17 -25.58 20.75
N ASN A 198 -2.41 -25.89 21.11
CA ASN A 198 -3.29 -26.81 20.40
C ASN A 198 -4.10 -26.07 19.32
N PRO A 199 -4.05 -26.51 18.04
CA PRO A 199 -4.81 -25.90 16.95
C PRO A 199 -6.34 -25.89 17.16
N ARG A 200 -6.90 -26.89 17.87
CA ARG A 200 -8.34 -26.94 18.15
C ARG A 200 -8.75 -25.85 19.14
N ASP A 201 -7.97 -25.70 20.20
CA ASP A 201 -8.19 -24.66 21.22
C ASP A 201 -8.03 -23.27 20.60
N GLN A 202 -7.03 -23.11 19.72
CA GLN A 202 -6.86 -21.89 18.93
C GLN A 202 -8.10 -21.57 18.08
N ALA A 203 -8.71 -22.57 17.43
CA ALA A 203 -9.90 -22.36 16.62
C ALA A 203 -11.10 -21.91 17.47
N VAL A 204 -11.27 -22.46 18.68
CA VAL A 204 -12.31 -22.02 19.62
C VAL A 204 -12.09 -20.57 20.07
N VAL A 205 -10.84 -20.20 20.36
CA VAL A 205 -10.47 -18.83 20.73
C VAL A 205 -10.71 -17.87 19.55
N ASP A 206 -10.28 -18.23 18.35
CA ASP A 206 -10.48 -17.42 17.15
C ASP A 206 -11.97 -17.24 16.83
N ASP A 207 -12.80 -18.27 17.03
CA ASP A 207 -14.26 -18.18 16.86
C ASP A 207 -14.89 -17.24 17.89
N ALA A 208 -14.53 -17.34 19.18
CA ALA A 208 -15.00 -16.43 20.21
C ALA A 208 -14.61 -14.98 19.91
N VAL A 209 -13.36 -14.74 19.49
CA VAL A 209 -12.89 -13.42 19.03
C VAL A 209 -13.68 -12.94 17.83
N ALA A 210 -13.90 -13.80 16.84
CA ALA A 210 -14.64 -13.47 15.63
C ALA A 210 -16.07 -13.02 15.96
N GLN A 211 -16.75 -13.71 16.87
CA GLN A 211 -18.12 -13.35 17.28
C GLN A 211 -18.15 -11.96 17.94
N MET A 212 -17.27 -11.67 18.90
CA MET A 212 -17.23 -10.35 19.56
C MET A 212 -16.91 -9.21 18.60
N VAL A 213 -15.88 -9.40 17.76
CA VAL A 213 -15.42 -8.37 16.83
C VAL A 213 -16.42 -8.16 15.69
N SER A 214 -17.13 -9.21 15.26
CA SER A 214 -18.16 -9.10 14.23
C SER A 214 -19.36 -8.30 14.71
N GLU A 215 -19.82 -8.48 15.95
CA GLU A 215 -20.94 -7.66 16.49
C GLU A 215 -20.61 -6.16 16.48
N PHE A 216 -19.37 -5.80 16.86
CA PHE A 216 -18.89 -4.43 16.76
C PHE A 216 -18.88 -3.94 15.30
N ALA A 217 -18.27 -4.72 14.40
CA ALA A 217 -18.09 -4.32 13.02
C ALA A 217 -19.42 -4.21 12.25
N GLU A 218 -20.35 -5.13 12.49
CA GLU A 218 -21.68 -5.15 11.87
C GLU A 218 -22.57 -4.02 12.37
N SER A 219 -22.44 -3.63 13.64
CA SER A 219 -23.09 -2.44 14.20
C SER A 219 -22.66 -1.16 13.46
N LEU A 220 -21.40 -1.07 13.03
CA LEU A 220 -20.89 0.10 12.30
C LEU A 220 -21.16 0.08 10.80
N SER A 221 -21.18 -1.12 10.21
CA SER A 221 -21.43 -1.31 8.79
C SER A 221 -22.09 -2.66 8.58
N PRO A 222 -23.42 -2.71 8.37
CA PRO A 222 -24.15 -3.94 8.13
C PRO A 222 -23.88 -4.44 6.71
N SER A 223 -22.64 -4.86 6.44
CA SER A 223 -22.27 -5.54 5.20
C SER A 223 -22.13 -7.03 5.49
N LYS A 224 -23.06 -7.83 4.96
CA LYS A 224 -23.21 -9.28 5.16
C LYS A 224 -22.12 -10.14 4.49
N ARG A 225 -20.88 -9.66 4.34
CA ARG A 225 -19.80 -10.50 3.76
C ARG A 225 -19.15 -11.31 4.87
N GLY A 226 -19.65 -12.54 5.02
CA GLY A 226 -19.11 -13.58 5.90
C GLY A 226 -17.61 -13.77 5.67
N ARG A 227 -16.81 -13.18 6.55
CA ARG A 227 -15.38 -13.48 6.64
C ARG A 227 -15.22 -14.70 7.54
N THR A 228 -14.43 -15.66 7.09
CA THR A 228 -14.08 -16.87 7.85
C THR A 228 -13.45 -16.51 9.20
N ALA A 229 -13.72 -17.26 10.26
CA ALA A 229 -13.23 -17.01 11.62
C ALA A 229 -11.72 -16.70 11.71
N GLY A 230 -10.88 -17.37 10.91
CA GLY A 230 -9.43 -17.10 10.84
C GLY A 230 -9.03 -15.68 10.45
N ALA A 231 -9.91 -14.92 9.77
CA ALA A 231 -9.66 -13.51 9.44
C ALA A 231 -9.65 -12.61 10.69
N TYR A 232 -10.24 -13.08 11.79
CA TYR A 232 -10.34 -12.41 13.09
C TYR A 232 -9.32 -12.91 14.12
N SER A 233 -8.37 -13.75 13.71
CA SER A 233 -7.35 -14.25 14.63
C SER A 233 -6.52 -13.11 15.24
N LEU A 234 -6.34 -13.14 16.56
CA LEU A 234 -5.49 -12.19 17.29
C LEU A 234 -3.99 -12.38 17.01
N TYR A 235 -3.60 -13.51 16.39
CA TYR A 235 -2.19 -13.83 16.15
C TYR A 235 -1.75 -13.58 14.70
N SER A 236 -2.64 -13.81 13.73
CA SER A 236 -2.28 -13.80 12.30
C SER A 236 -3.35 -13.23 11.36
N GLY A 237 -4.45 -12.67 11.89
CA GLY A 237 -5.52 -12.10 11.07
C GLY A 237 -5.10 -10.82 10.34
N TYR A 238 -5.71 -10.55 9.19
CA TYR A 238 -5.50 -9.30 8.44
C TYR A 238 -5.78 -8.07 9.30
N ALA A 239 -6.86 -8.11 10.09
CA ALA A 239 -7.24 -7.01 10.99
C ALA A 239 -6.14 -6.71 12.02
N MET A 240 -5.51 -7.74 12.59
CA MET A 240 -4.43 -7.57 13.56
C MET A 240 -3.13 -7.10 12.90
N THR A 241 -2.84 -7.59 11.69
CA THR A 241 -1.68 -7.12 10.91
C THR A 241 -1.81 -5.61 10.64
N GLU A 242 -3.01 -5.15 10.27
CA GLU A 242 -3.28 -3.73 10.05
C GLU A 242 -3.20 -2.92 11.35
N ALA A 243 -3.77 -3.44 12.45
CA ALA A 243 -3.67 -2.83 13.78
C ALA A 243 -2.22 -2.62 14.21
N ARG A 244 -1.35 -3.62 14.01
CA ARG A 244 0.09 -3.53 14.34
C ARG A 244 0.81 -2.48 13.51
N ARG A 245 0.55 -2.43 12.20
CA ARG A 245 1.12 -1.40 11.33
C ARG A 245 0.73 0.02 11.77
N ARG A 246 -0.47 0.18 12.30
CA ARG A 246 -1.01 1.47 12.74
C ARG A 246 -0.55 1.88 14.14
N LEU A 247 -0.57 0.95 15.09
CA LEU A 247 -0.22 1.21 16.49
C LEU A 247 1.29 1.17 16.75
N GLY A 248 2.06 0.47 15.90
CA GLY A 248 3.51 0.37 16.04
C GLY A 248 3.90 -0.19 17.40
N SER A 249 4.71 0.55 18.16
CA SER A 249 5.18 0.14 19.49
C SER A 249 4.07 0.04 20.55
N ASP A 250 2.88 0.58 20.29
CA ASP A 250 1.76 0.49 21.23
C ASP A 250 1.10 -0.90 21.23
N LEU A 251 1.40 -1.77 20.25
CA LEU A 251 0.86 -3.12 20.13
C LEU A 251 1.98 -4.14 19.86
N ALA A 252 2.25 -5.00 20.83
CA ALA A 252 3.26 -6.04 20.72
C ALA A 252 2.72 -7.29 19.98
N GLU A 253 3.63 -7.98 19.29
CA GLU A 253 3.35 -9.22 18.57
C GLU A 253 4.03 -10.41 19.24
N ASN A 254 3.22 -11.34 19.76
CA ASN A 254 3.63 -12.62 20.34
C ASN A 254 4.56 -12.54 21.58
N PRO A 255 3.99 -12.50 22.80
CA PRO A 255 2.56 -12.54 23.11
C PRO A 255 1.87 -11.21 22.78
N VAL A 256 0.56 -11.21 22.58
CA VAL A 256 -0.20 -10.02 22.12
C VAL A 256 -0.62 -9.18 23.32
N TYR A 257 -0.18 -7.92 23.37
CA TYR A 257 -0.55 -6.95 24.41
C TYR A 257 -0.39 -5.50 23.93
N LEU A 258 -1.05 -4.58 24.62
CA LEU A 258 -0.89 -3.14 24.46
C LEU A 258 0.19 -2.60 25.40
N ALA A 259 0.95 -1.60 24.97
CA ALA A 259 1.97 -0.98 25.82
C ALA A 259 1.37 -0.42 27.12
N VAL A 260 2.09 -0.55 28.24
CA VAL A 260 1.66 0.00 29.54
C VAL A 260 1.41 1.51 29.42
N GLY A 261 0.30 1.99 29.96
CA GLY A 261 -0.08 3.42 29.90
C GLY A 261 -0.56 3.91 28.53
N SER A 262 -0.74 3.03 27.53
CA SER A 262 -1.20 3.42 26.19
C SER A 262 -2.72 3.57 26.04
N ARG A 263 -3.51 3.19 27.06
CA ARG A 263 -4.98 3.11 26.99
C ARG A 263 -5.64 4.33 26.34
N GLN A 264 -5.45 5.52 26.91
CA GLN A 264 -6.13 6.73 26.40
C GLN A 264 -5.67 7.06 24.98
N ARG A 265 -4.35 7.12 24.74
CA ARG A 265 -3.77 7.40 23.42
C ARG A 265 -4.26 6.44 22.33
N VAL A 266 -4.35 5.14 22.63
CA VAL A 266 -4.86 4.14 21.69
C VAL A 266 -6.34 4.40 21.43
N THR A 267 -7.15 4.61 22.48
CA THR A 267 -8.58 4.92 22.34
C THR A 267 -8.83 6.19 21.52
N ASP A 268 -8.07 7.27 21.76
CA ASP A 268 -8.15 8.52 20.99
C ASP A 268 -7.94 8.27 19.49
N ARG A 269 -6.93 7.46 19.14
CA ARG A 269 -6.66 7.08 17.75
C ARG A 269 -7.79 6.27 17.12
N LEU A 270 -8.36 5.32 17.86
CA LEU A 270 -9.48 4.51 17.37
C LEU A 270 -10.71 5.39 17.08
N VAL A 271 -11.00 6.32 17.98
CA VAL A 271 -12.10 7.28 17.82
C VAL A 271 -11.86 8.22 16.64
N ALA A 272 -10.65 8.72 16.46
CA ALA A 272 -10.28 9.52 15.28
C ALA A 272 -10.51 8.73 13.98
N ASP A 273 -10.13 7.46 13.92
CA ASP A 273 -10.37 6.62 12.73
C ASP A 273 -11.87 6.34 12.50
N LEU A 274 -12.68 6.17 13.56
CA LEU A 274 -14.15 6.07 13.43
C LEU A 274 -14.78 7.35 12.86
N ARG A 275 -14.29 8.52 13.28
CA ARG A 275 -14.77 9.82 12.77
C ARG A 275 -14.41 10.05 11.32
N ARG A 276 -13.19 9.70 10.92
CA ARG A 276 -12.76 9.76 9.51
C ARG A 276 -13.58 8.82 8.62
N ARG A 277 -14.17 7.77 9.19
CA ARG A 277 -15.17 6.90 8.55
C ARG A 277 -16.60 7.47 8.57
N LYS A 278 -16.80 8.67 9.10
CA LYS A 278 -18.10 9.34 9.26
C LYS A 278 -19.08 8.56 10.14
N VAL A 279 -18.58 7.78 11.10
CA VAL A 279 -19.42 7.12 12.10
C VAL A 279 -19.90 8.15 13.13
N SER A 280 -21.19 8.15 13.43
CA SER A 280 -21.76 9.04 14.45
C SER A 280 -21.41 8.57 15.88
N ALA A 281 -21.40 9.51 16.83
CA ALA A 281 -21.12 9.21 18.24
C ALA A 281 -22.06 8.13 18.80
N GLY A 282 -23.36 8.24 18.50
CA GLY A 282 -24.37 7.28 18.95
C GLY A 282 -24.11 5.87 18.39
N LEU A 283 -23.81 5.77 17.10
CA LEU A 283 -23.54 4.47 16.46
C LEU A 283 -22.24 3.84 16.98
N ALA A 284 -21.20 4.64 17.19
CA ALA A 284 -19.94 4.18 17.77
C ALA A 284 -20.13 3.65 19.20
N ARG A 285 -20.92 4.35 20.03
CA ARG A 285 -21.26 3.90 21.38
C ARG A 285 -22.09 2.62 21.36
N GLN A 286 -23.09 2.53 20.49
CA GLN A 286 -23.89 1.31 20.32
C GLN A 286 -23.02 0.11 19.94
N ALA A 287 -22.10 0.28 18.98
CA ALA A 287 -21.16 -0.77 18.59
C ALA A 287 -20.24 -1.20 19.74
N LEU A 288 -19.77 -0.24 20.55
CA LEU A 288 -18.95 -0.54 21.73
C LEU A 288 -19.74 -1.35 22.76
N GLU A 289 -21.00 -0.99 23.03
CA GLU A 289 -21.84 -1.77 23.95
C GLU A 289 -22.08 -3.19 23.44
N ALA A 290 -22.37 -3.36 22.14
CA ALA A 290 -22.52 -4.68 21.53
C ALA A 290 -21.26 -5.56 21.70
N LEU A 291 -20.06 -4.97 21.59
CA LEU A 291 -18.81 -5.66 21.86
C LEU A 291 -18.68 -6.08 23.33
N ILE A 292 -19.00 -5.18 24.27
CA ILE A 292 -18.90 -5.46 25.71
C ILE A 292 -19.90 -6.54 26.12
N GLU A 293 -21.15 -6.44 25.68
CA GLU A 293 -22.18 -7.44 25.95
C GLU A 293 -21.77 -8.82 25.42
N ARG A 294 -21.27 -8.87 24.18
CA ARG A 294 -20.82 -10.13 23.58
C ARG A 294 -19.58 -10.69 24.28
N TYR A 295 -18.68 -9.83 24.76
CA TYR A 295 -17.55 -10.23 25.58
C TYR A 295 -17.99 -10.88 26.89
N GLU A 296 -18.91 -10.29 27.64
CA GLU A 296 -19.36 -10.90 28.91
C GLU A 296 -20.01 -12.27 28.70
N VAL A 297 -20.73 -12.47 27.58
CA VAL A 297 -21.29 -13.79 27.22
C VAL A 297 -20.21 -14.82 26.91
N LEU A 298 -19.15 -14.43 26.21
CA LEU A 298 -18.09 -15.35 25.74
C LEU A 298 -16.88 -15.44 26.69
N ARG A 299 -16.81 -14.58 27.70
CA ARG A 299 -15.74 -14.52 28.69
C ARG A 299 -15.51 -15.86 29.40
N PRO A 300 -16.54 -16.65 29.82
CA PRO A 300 -16.32 -17.96 30.41
C PRO A 300 -15.56 -18.91 29.48
N SER A 301 -15.82 -18.87 28.19
CA SER A 301 -15.13 -19.68 27.17
C SER A 301 -13.66 -19.27 27.05
N LEU A 302 -13.36 -17.97 27.06
CA LEU A 302 -11.98 -17.47 27.07
C LEU A 302 -11.24 -17.81 28.37
N ALA A 303 -11.94 -17.83 29.51
CA ALA A 303 -11.37 -18.15 30.82
C ALA A 303 -10.85 -19.59 30.88
N GLN A 304 -11.50 -20.54 30.20
CA GLN A 304 -11.05 -21.95 30.12
C GLN A 304 -9.64 -22.08 29.53
N TYR A 305 -9.21 -21.12 28.72
CA TYR A 305 -7.89 -21.08 28.10
C TYR A 305 -6.93 -20.07 28.79
N GLY A 306 -7.31 -19.51 29.94
CA GLY A 306 -6.53 -18.51 30.65
C GLY A 306 -6.42 -17.16 29.94
N LEU A 307 -7.36 -16.85 29.02
CA LEU A 307 -7.33 -15.64 28.19
C LEU A 307 -8.26 -14.54 28.68
N ALA A 308 -9.17 -14.83 29.63
CA ALA A 308 -10.05 -13.83 30.24
C ALA A 308 -9.36 -13.15 31.43
N GLN A 309 -8.91 -11.92 31.23
CA GLN A 309 -8.23 -11.11 32.25
C GLN A 309 -9.01 -9.84 32.64
N GLY A 310 -9.99 -9.43 31.82
CA GLY A 310 -10.77 -8.23 32.07
C GLY A 310 -11.54 -8.28 33.39
N LYS A 311 -11.62 -7.15 34.07
CA LYS A 311 -12.42 -6.93 35.29
C LYS A 311 -13.65 -6.09 34.97
N PRO A 312 -14.73 -6.13 35.78
CA PRO A 312 -15.89 -5.26 35.56
C PRO A 312 -15.54 -3.77 35.48
N SER A 313 -14.50 -3.34 36.21
CA SER A 313 -13.96 -1.98 36.14
C SER A 313 -13.38 -1.61 34.78
N ASP A 314 -12.89 -2.57 34.00
CA ASP A 314 -12.30 -2.30 32.68
C ASP A 314 -13.36 -1.86 31.67
N ALA A 315 -14.56 -2.44 31.71
CA ALA A 315 -15.68 -2.02 30.87
C ALA A 315 -16.12 -0.57 31.20
N VAL A 316 -16.16 -0.21 32.48
CA VAL A 316 -16.48 1.16 32.91
C VAL A 316 -15.40 2.14 32.44
N GLN A 317 -14.13 1.81 32.66
CA GLN A 317 -13.01 2.64 32.23
C GLN A 317 -12.93 2.77 30.71
N LEU A 318 -13.26 1.72 29.96
CA LEU A 318 -13.29 1.76 28.49
C LEU A 318 -14.40 2.70 27.99
N ARG A 319 -15.60 2.63 28.57
CA ARG A 319 -16.70 3.55 28.23
C ARG A 319 -16.31 5.01 28.48
N GLU A 320 -15.73 5.31 29.64
CA GLU A 320 -15.27 6.66 29.95
C GLU A 320 -14.15 7.12 29.01
N ALA A 321 -13.12 6.29 28.79
CA ALA A 321 -12.04 6.63 27.87
C ALA A 321 -12.55 6.88 26.45
N PHE A 322 -13.49 6.07 25.97
CA PHE A 322 -14.10 6.19 24.64
C PHE A 322 -14.96 7.45 24.52
N ARG A 323 -15.72 7.79 25.57
CA ARG A 323 -16.50 9.03 25.64
C ARG A 323 -15.58 10.26 25.62
N LEU A 324 -14.57 10.28 26.49
CA LEU A 324 -13.59 11.38 26.57
C LEU A 324 -12.85 11.58 25.25
N ALA A 325 -12.40 10.49 24.63
CA ALA A 325 -11.76 10.50 23.31
C ALA A 325 -12.68 11.11 22.24
N TRP A 326 -13.98 10.80 22.30
CA TRP A 326 -14.97 11.40 21.41
C TRP A 326 -15.12 12.89 21.69
N ASP A 327 -15.34 13.29 22.93
CA ASP A 327 -15.57 14.71 23.25
C ASP A 327 -14.36 15.58 22.87
N THR A 328 -13.13 15.13 23.16
CA THR A 328 -11.88 15.88 22.90
C THR A 328 -11.45 15.93 21.44
N SER A 329 -11.67 14.85 20.68
CA SER A 329 -11.26 14.83 19.26
C SER A 329 -12.09 15.79 18.38
N GLY A 330 -13.15 16.41 18.92
CA GLY A 330 -14.06 17.30 18.19
C GLY A 330 -13.56 18.74 18.06
N GLU A 331 -12.56 19.11 18.85
CA GLU A 331 -12.03 20.48 18.92
C GLU A 331 -10.85 20.73 17.96
N VAL A 332 -10.30 19.69 17.32
CA VAL A 332 -9.05 19.79 16.53
C VAL A 332 -9.29 19.97 15.02
N ASP A 333 -10.51 19.74 14.54
CA ASP A 333 -10.87 19.86 13.10
C ASP A 333 -11.75 21.10 12.80
N GLY A 334 -11.72 22.12 13.68
CA GLY A 334 -12.41 23.41 13.51
C GLY A 334 -11.51 24.50 12.97
#